data_AF-A0A1Q8Z7S9-F1
#
_entry.id   AF-A0A1Q8Z7S9-F1
#
_cell.length_a   1.000
_cell.length_b   1.000
_cell.length_c   1.000
_cell.angle_alpha   90.00
_cell.angle_beta   90.00
_cell.angle_gamma   90.00
#
_symmetry.space_group_name_H-M   'P 1'
#
loop_
_entity.id
_entity.type
_entity.pdbx_description
1 polymer ?
#
loop_
_entity_poly.entity_id
_entity_poly.type
_entity_poly.pdbx_seq_one_letter_code
_entity_poly.pdbx_strand_id
1 'polypeptide(L)' 'MDPEKKAQIQAHARALAALLYEETDPEQVKTLAGIEAAVRGHLLEHVGPEIGDFLLQQAAAPRVDESAGSIVSS' A
#
# COMPACT_ATOMS: atom_id res chain seq x y z
N MET A 1 -3.96 5.78 14.52
CA MET A 1 -4.44 6.22 13.20
C MET A 1 -5.71 7.01 13.42
N ASP A 2 -5.80 8.22 12.85
CA ASP A 2 -7.00 9.05 12.96
C ASP A 2 -8.21 8.40 12.23
N PRO A 3 -9.46 8.60 12.69
CA PRO A 3 -10.65 8.05 12.05
C PRO A 3 -10.79 8.39 10.57
N GLU A 4 -10.42 9.61 10.15
CA GLU A 4 -10.51 10.03 8.76
C GLU A 4 -9.55 9.20 7.88
N LYS A 5 -8.30 9.06 8.33
CA LYS A 5 -7.30 8.22 7.65
C LYS A 5 -7.74 6.76 7.58
N LYS A 6 -8.39 6.25 8.62
CA LYS A 6 -8.97 4.90 8.62
C LYS A 6 -10.08 4.75 7.57
N ALA A 7 -10.96 5.74 7.47
CA ALA A 7 -12.06 5.73 6.51
C ALA A 7 -11.54 5.76 5.07
N GLN A 8 -10.52 6.58 4.79
CA GLN A 8 -9.87 6.62 3.48
C GLN A 8 -9.27 5.27 3.10
N ILE A 9 -8.50 4.64 4.00
CA ILE A 9 -7.93 3.31 3.76
C ILE A 9 -9.04 2.28 3.47
N GLN A 10 -10.13 2.30 4.24
CA GLN A 10 -11.26 1.39 4.01
C GLN A 10 -11.95 1.63 2.67
N ALA A 11 -12.11 2.89 2.26
CA ALA A 11 -12.70 3.24 0.97
C ALA A 11 -11.84 2.71 -0.19
N HIS A 12 -10.52 2.95 -0.13
CA HIS A 12 -9.58 2.44 -1.12
C HIS A 12 -9.54 0.90 -1.16
N ALA A 13 -9.51 0.25 0.01
CA ALA A 13 -9.54 -1.21 0.09
C ALA A 13 -10.81 -1.82 -0.51
N ARG A 14 -11.98 -1.19 -0.31
CA ARG A 14 -13.25 -1.65 -0.91
C ARG A 14 -13.28 -1.44 -2.43
N ALA A 15 -12.77 -0.30 -2.91
CA ALA A 15 -12.66 -0.05 -4.33
C ALA A 15 -11.74 -1.07 -5.01
N LEU A 16 -10.58 -1.36 -4.41
CA LEU A 16 -9.67 -2.40 -4.87
C LEU A 16 -10.33 -3.78 -4.82
N ALA A 17 -11.04 -4.12 -3.74
CA ALA A 17 -11.71 -5.41 -3.62
C ALA A 17 -12.76 -5.64 -4.71
N ALA A 18 -13.49 -4.60 -5.13
CA ALA A 18 -14.45 -4.70 -6.23
C ALA A 18 -13.76 -5.05 -7.55
N LEU A 19 -12.64 -4.40 -7.87
CA LEU A 19 -11.86 -4.68 -9.08
C LEU A 19 -11.26 -6.10 -9.05
N LEU A 20 -10.63 -6.47 -7.94
CA LEU A 20 -9.91 -7.76 -7.83
C LEU A 20 -10.86 -8.96 -7.71
N TYR A 21 -12.10 -8.75 -7.29
CA TYR A 21 -13.13 -9.78 -7.32
C TYR A 21 -13.48 -10.21 -8.75
N GLU A 22 -13.46 -9.30 -9.72
CA GLU A 22 -13.71 -9.62 -11.14
C GLU A 22 -12.66 -10.59 -11.71
N GLU A 23 -11.44 -10.53 -11.18
CA GLU A 23 -10.32 -11.40 -11.53
C GLU A 23 -10.22 -12.66 -10.66
N THR A 24 -11.13 -12.85 -9.69
CA THR A 24 -11.09 -13.98 -8.75
C THR A 24 -11.88 -15.17 -9.30
N ASP A 25 -11.30 -16.37 -9.26
CA ASP A 25 -12.01 -17.59 -9.61
C ASP A 25 -13.23 -17.79 -8.69
N PRO A 26 -14.46 -17.93 -9.22
CA PRO A 26 -15.66 -18.16 -8.43
C PRO A 26 -15.59 -19.38 -7.50
N GLU A 27 -14.74 -20.37 -7.78
CA GLU A 27 -14.52 -21.51 -6.88
C GLU A 27 -13.73 -21.13 -5.63
N GLN A 28 -12.82 -20.15 -5.72
CA GLN A 28 -11.99 -19.72 -4.59
C GLN A 28 -12.83 -19.06 -3.50
N VAL A 29 -13.90 -18.34 -3.85
CA VAL A 29 -14.75 -17.67 -2.86
C VAL A 29 -15.69 -18.59 -2.09
N LYS A 30 -15.72 -19.88 -2.42
CA LYS A 30 -16.59 -20.87 -1.75
C LYS A 30 -16.02 -21.39 -0.43
N THR A 31 -14.73 -21.20 -0.17
CA THR A 31 -14.06 -21.71 1.03
C THR A 31 -13.17 -20.65 1.65
N LEU A 32 -12.96 -20.72 2.96
CA LEU A 32 -12.05 -19.80 3.65
C LEU A 32 -10.62 -19.92 3.11
N ALA A 33 -10.16 -21.13 2.79
CA ALA A 33 -8.85 -21.37 2.21
C ALA A 33 -8.70 -20.74 0.82
N GLY A 34 -9.73 -20.85 -0.02
CA GLY A 34 -9.73 -20.22 -1.34
C GLY A 34 -9.78 -18.70 -1.26
N ILE A 35 -10.60 -18.13 -0.37
CA ILE A 35 -10.65 -16.68 -0.12
C ILE A 35 -9.29 -16.18 0.33
N GLU A 36 -8.65 -16.87 1.28
CA GLU A 36 -7.33 -16.51 1.79
C GLU A 36 -6.27 -16.54 0.69
N ALA A 37 -6.27 -17.60 -0.13
CA ALA A 37 -5.37 -17.72 -1.28
C ALA A 37 -5.57 -16.59 -2.30
N ALA A 38 -6.82 -16.28 -2.65
CA ALA A 38 -7.15 -15.18 -3.57
C ALA A 38 -6.69 -13.83 -3.01
N VAL A 39 -7.02 -13.52 -1.75
CA VAL A 39 -6.60 -12.27 -1.09
C VAL A 39 -5.08 -12.15 -1.08
N ARG A 40 -4.36 -13.23 -0.73
CA ARG A 40 -2.90 -13.24 -0.71
C ARG A 40 -2.30 -13.01 -2.10
N GLY A 41 -2.83 -13.70 -3.13
CA GLY A 41 -2.38 -13.53 -4.52
C GLY A 41 -2.53 -12.09 -4.98
N HIS A 42 -3.73 -11.53 -4.83
CA HIS A 42 -4.05 -10.14 -5.16
C HIS A 42 -3.16 -9.13 -4.44
N LEU A 43 -2.89 -9.36 -3.15
CA LEU A 43 -1.97 -8.50 -2.39
C LEU A 43 -0.54 -8.57 -2.91
N LEU A 44 -0.05 -9.75 -3.29
CA LEU A 44 1.33 -9.90 -3.77
C LEU A 44 1.51 -9.38 -5.20
N GLU A 45 0.53 -9.59 -6.08
CA GLU A 45 0.64 -9.30 -7.51
C GLU A 45 0.28 -7.84 -7.85
N HIS A 46 -0.69 -7.25 -7.14
CA HIS A 46 -1.25 -5.95 -7.53
C HIS A 46 -1.06 -4.85 -6.49
N VAL A 47 -1.16 -5.16 -5.19
CA VAL A 47 -1.12 -4.12 -4.13
C VAL A 47 0.29 -3.91 -3.56
N GLY A 48 1.01 -5.01 -3.37
CA GLY A 48 2.35 -5.04 -2.79
C GLY A 48 3.38 -4.20 -3.56
N PRO A 49 3.45 -4.31 -4.91
CA PRO A 49 4.36 -3.51 -5.72
C PRO A 49 4.14 -2.00 -5.54
N GLU A 50 2.88 -1.53 -5.59
CA GLU A 50 2.55 -0.10 -5.44
C GLU A 50 2.99 0.46 -4.08
N ILE A 51 2.78 -0.31 -3.00
CA ILE A 51 3.23 0.08 -1.66
C ILE A 51 4.76 0.04 -1.58
N GLY A 52 5.39 -1.01 -2.12
CA GLY A 52 6.84 -1.19 -2.11
C GLY A 52 7.56 -0.08 -2.87
N ASP A 53 7.12 0.24 -4.08
CA ASP A 53 7.67 1.28 -4.94
C ASP A 53 7.54 2.65 -4.29
N PHE A 54 6.39 2.97 -3.70
CA PHE A 54 6.21 4.20 -2.94
C PHE A 54 7.24 4.30 -1.81
N LEU A 55 7.41 3.24 -1.01
CA LEU A 55 8.37 3.24 0.10
C LEU A 55 9.83 3.32 -0.37
N LEU A 56 10.18 2.65 -1.48
CA LEU A 56 11.50 2.73 -2.09
C LEU A 56 11.83 4.15 -2.54
N GLN A 57 10.86 4.85 -3.15
CA GLN A 57 11.02 6.25 -3.52
C GLN A 57 11.25 7.15 -2.30
N GLN A 58 10.53 6.93 -1.19
CA GLN A 58 10.76 7.68 0.05
C GLN A 58 12.13 7.38 0.66
N ALA A 59 12.60 6.13 0.59
CA ALA A 59 13.91 5.74 1.11
C ALA A 59 15.07 6.29 0.27
N ALA A 60 14.87 6.42 -1.05
CA ALA A 60 15.87 6.94 -1.98
C ALA A 60 15.92 8.48 -2.06
N ALA A 61 14.91 9.18 -1.51
CA ALA A 61 14.89 10.64 -1.50
C ALA A 61 16.10 11.18 -0.71
N PRO A 62 16.90 12.10 -1.27
CA PRO A 62 18.01 12.70 -0.54
C PRO A 62 17.48 13.34 0.73
N ARG A 63 18.08 12.97 1.87
CA ARG A 63 17.84 13.69 3.12
C ARG A 63 18.31 15.12 2.84
N VAL A 64 17.37 16.06 2.81
CA VAL A 64 17.73 17.48 2.85
C VAL A 64 18.52 17.65 4.15
N ASP A 65 19.83 17.78 3.96
CA ASP A 65 20.79 17.95 5.03
C ASP A 65 20.47 19.27 5.73
N GLU A 66 19.90 19.17 6.94
CA GLU A 66 19.72 20.28 7.86
C GLU A 66 21.10 20.66 8.47
N SER A 67 22.13 20.82 7.64
CA SER A 67 23.42 21.40 8.03
C SER A 67 23.91 22.40 6.99
N ALA A 68 23.00 23.26 6.53
CA ALA A 68 23.36 24.53 5.88
C ALA A 68 22.85 25.70 6.74
N GLY A 69 23.42 25.87 7.93
CA GLY A 69 22.92 26.90 8.86
C GLY A 69 23.82 27.27 10.03
N SER A 70 25.15 27.18 9.91
CA SER A 70 26.07 27.97 10.76
C SER A 70 27.50 27.86 10.22
N ILE A 71 27.75 28.53 9.09
CA ILE A 71 29.08 29.06 8.81
C ILE A 71 29.15 30.47 9.42
N VAL A 72 30.01 30.58 10.42
CA VAL A 72 30.74 31.74 10.96
C VAL A 72 30.30 33.17 10.58
N SER A 73 30.13 34.00 11.60
CA SER A 73 30.42 35.45 11.59
C SER A 73 30.78 35.80 13.04
N SER A 74 32.09 35.84 13.34
CA SER A 74 32.94 37.05 13.46
C SER A 74 32.79 37.74 14.81
#